data_AF-A0A2N8MG06-F1
#
_entry.id   AF-A0A2N8MG06-F1
#
_cell.length_a   1.000
_cell.length_b   1.000
_cell.length_c   1.000
_cell.angle_alpha   90.00
_cell.angle_beta   90.00
_cell.angle_gamma   90.00
#
_symmetry.space_group_name_H-M   'P 1'
#
loop_
_entity.id
_entity.type
_entity.pdbx_description
1 polymer ?
#
loop_
_entity_poly.entity_id
_entity_poly.type
_entity_poly.pdbx_seq_one_letter_code
_entity_poly.pdbx_strand_id
1 'polypeptide(L)'
;MIQPAFCSAWNWDARPFPTFPVLSSIWGDAGNWAAGNWLNGKGPFLPPPIPDGVLALTTPFSFPSLSGVAFSVHKRPSFSTRVASHVSGREVRVPFYAVTLYEFELTIEGLDSTGAFPGLGVNSLQALMGLYLQCQGQFGTFLYVDPTDNTQAIFISTTPATADGITTVYTLNRTLGLGANIETEPVSWITGTPVVRDNGAAAGTFTVTAPNTITFTTAPLSGHAITATCTYAFHCRFLDDQEDFENIMNGLWQLQSLKFRSVKP
;
A
#
# COMPACT_ATOMS: atom_id res chain seq x y z
N MET A 1 -24.69 36.50 -23.79
CA MET A 1 -23.59 36.20 -22.85
C MET A 1 -23.14 34.78 -23.12
N ILE A 2 -21.88 34.54 -23.47
CA ILE A 2 -21.35 33.18 -23.74
C ILE A 2 -20.92 32.57 -22.41
N GLN A 3 -21.29 31.31 -22.14
CA GLN A 3 -20.93 30.58 -20.92
C GLN A 3 -19.60 29.82 -21.12
N PRO A 4 -18.48 30.25 -20.51
CA PRO A 4 -17.15 29.70 -20.80
C PRO A 4 -16.88 28.34 -20.16
N ALA A 5 -17.69 27.90 -19.17
CA ALA A 5 -17.48 26.65 -18.44
C ALA A 5 -17.55 25.36 -19.30
N PHE A 6 -18.12 25.46 -20.51
CA PHE A 6 -18.17 24.36 -21.49
C PHE A 6 -17.35 24.66 -22.77
N CYS A 7 -16.53 25.72 -22.75
CA CYS A 7 -15.67 26.08 -23.87
C CYS A 7 -14.26 25.53 -23.62
N SER A 8 -13.78 24.69 -24.53
CA SER A 8 -12.39 24.27 -24.58
C SER A 8 -11.67 25.03 -25.70
N ALA A 9 -10.51 25.61 -25.39
CA ALA A 9 -9.63 26.16 -26.42
C ALA A 9 -8.99 24.99 -27.18
N TRP A 10 -9.39 24.79 -28.43
CA TRP A 10 -8.87 23.71 -29.27
C TRP A 10 -7.96 24.28 -30.36
N ASN A 11 -6.65 24.07 -30.22
CA ASN A 11 -5.67 24.32 -31.26
C ASN A 11 -4.65 23.15 -31.28
N TRP A 12 -4.85 22.17 -32.16
CA TRP A 12 -3.81 21.16 -32.41
C TRP A 12 -2.73 21.76 -33.32
N ASP A 13 -1.63 22.18 -32.71
CA ASP A 13 -0.36 22.39 -33.39
C ASP A 13 0.63 21.36 -32.84
N ALA A 14 1.03 20.41 -33.70
CA ALA A 14 1.92 19.30 -33.33
C ALA A 14 3.38 19.72 -33.15
N ARG A 15 3.73 20.99 -33.46
CA ARG A 15 5.10 21.49 -33.30
C ARG A 15 5.41 21.69 -31.81
N PRO A 16 6.45 21.00 -31.27
CA PRO A 16 6.75 21.07 -29.85
C PRO A 16 7.32 22.44 -29.47
N PHE A 17 6.89 22.95 -28.32
CA PHE A 17 7.60 24.04 -27.63
C PHE A 17 8.85 23.47 -26.95
N PRO A 18 10.01 24.16 -26.94
CA PRO A 18 10.27 25.50 -27.49
C PRO A 18 10.70 25.52 -28.97
N THR A 19 10.78 24.36 -29.63
CA THR A 19 11.30 24.20 -31.00
C THR A 19 10.61 25.13 -32.00
N PHE A 20 9.29 25.30 -31.92
CA PHE A 20 8.58 26.44 -32.51
C PHE A 20 8.25 27.45 -31.40
N PRO A 21 8.53 28.75 -31.55
CA PRO A 21 9.00 29.44 -32.77
C PRO A 21 10.53 29.55 -32.90
N VAL A 22 11.30 29.00 -31.95
CA VAL A 22 12.74 29.29 -31.81
C VAL A 22 13.55 28.85 -33.04
N LEU A 23 13.24 27.70 -33.63
CA LEU A 23 13.90 27.20 -34.84
C LEU A 23 13.23 27.75 -36.11
N SER A 24 13.17 29.07 -36.23
CA SER A 24 12.61 29.78 -37.40
C SER A 24 13.30 29.43 -38.72
N SER A 25 14.53 28.93 -38.70
CA SER A 25 15.23 28.42 -39.88
C SER A 25 14.70 27.08 -40.39
N ILE A 26 13.99 26.32 -39.53
CA ILE A 26 13.33 25.05 -39.88
C ILE A 26 11.85 25.29 -40.18
N TRP A 27 11.22 26.24 -39.49
CA TRP A 27 9.80 26.56 -39.60
C TRP A 27 9.59 27.93 -40.26
N GLY A 28 9.10 27.94 -41.51
CA GLY A 28 9.00 29.15 -42.32
C GLY A 28 8.00 30.22 -41.83
N ASP A 29 7.11 29.87 -40.91
CA ASP A 29 6.02 30.73 -40.41
C ASP A 29 6.18 31.15 -38.94
N ALA A 30 7.38 31.00 -38.36
CA ALA A 30 7.67 31.39 -36.97
C ALA A 30 7.31 32.86 -36.67
N GLY A 31 7.35 33.75 -37.67
CA GLY A 31 6.93 35.15 -37.54
C GLY A 31 5.45 35.33 -37.16
N ASN A 32 4.58 34.36 -37.47
CA ASN A 32 3.18 34.39 -37.07
C ASN A 32 2.98 34.06 -35.58
N TRP A 33 4.07 33.71 -34.87
CA TRP A 33 4.04 33.35 -33.45
C TRP A 33 3.48 34.40 -32.53
N ALA A 34 3.67 35.68 -32.78
CA ALA A 34 3.00 36.68 -31.94
C ALA A 34 1.47 36.66 -32.11
N ALA A 35 0.98 36.56 -33.36
CA ALA A 35 -0.42 36.78 -33.71
C ALA A 35 -1.32 35.52 -33.71
N GLY A 36 -0.72 34.33 -33.72
CA GLY A 36 -1.47 33.08 -33.78
C GLY A 36 -2.25 32.73 -32.52
N ASN A 37 -3.33 31.96 -32.65
CA ASN A 37 -4.14 31.51 -31.50
C ASN A 37 -3.53 30.34 -30.72
N TRP A 38 -2.26 29.99 -30.97
CA TRP A 38 -1.61 28.90 -30.26
C TRP A 38 -1.19 29.26 -28.84
N LEU A 39 -1.40 28.31 -27.94
CA LEU A 39 -1.13 28.46 -26.50
C LEU A 39 0.33 28.10 -26.11
N ASN A 40 1.05 27.37 -26.97
CA ASN A 40 2.42 26.90 -26.72
C ASN A 40 3.38 28.07 -26.42
N GLY A 41 3.80 28.19 -25.16
CA GLY A 41 4.77 29.21 -24.69
C GLY A 41 4.21 30.63 -24.56
N LYS A 42 2.90 30.86 -24.74
CA LYS A 42 2.28 32.20 -24.63
C LYS A 42 1.59 32.48 -23.29
N GLY A 43 1.36 31.45 -22.49
CA GLY A 43 0.85 31.63 -21.14
C GLY A 43 1.87 32.40 -20.28
N PRO A 44 1.44 33.16 -19.27
CA PRO A 44 2.37 33.62 -18.24
C PRO A 44 3.15 32.41 -17.70
N PHE A 45 4.41 32.61 -17.33
CA PHE A 45 5.11 31.61 -16.53
C PHE A 45 4.34 31.48 -15.22
N LEU A 46 3.48 30.47 -15.15
CA LEU A 46 2.92 30.02 -13.91
C LEU A 46 3.97 29.06 -13.35
N PRO A 47 4.55 29.31 -12.15
CA PRO A 47 5.25 28.24 -11.48
C PRO A 47 4.31 27.05 -11.45
N PRO A 48 4.78 25.82 -11.74
CA PRO A 48 3.94 24.65 -11.63
C PRO A 48 3.25 24.72 -10.25
N PRO A 49 1.95 24.36 -10.16
CA PRO A 49 1.28 24.27 -8.88
C PRO A 49 2.23 23.56 -7.93
N ILE A 50 2.43 24.11 -6.72
CA ILE A 50 3.18 23.40 -5.70
C ILE A 50 2.56 22.01 -5.66
N PRO A 51 3.32 20.93 -5.97
CA PRO A 51 2.77 19.59 -5.88
C PRO A 51 2.11 19.49 -4.52
N ASP A 52 0.86 19.03 -4.47
CA ASP A 52 0.18 18.83 -3.20
C ASP A 52 1.19 18.16 -2.28
N GLY A 53 1.40 18.76 -1.10
CA GLY A 53 2.43 18.30 -0.18
C GLY A 53 2.27 16.80 -0.05
N VAL A 54 3.39 16.05 -0.13
CA VAL A 54 3.37 14.59 0.06
C VAL A 54 2.48 14.33 1.25
N LEU A 55 1.37 13.63 1.05
CA LEU A 55 0.49 13.26 2.14
C LEU A 55 1.40 12.59 3.17
N ALA A 56 1.59 13.25 4.31
CA ALA A 56 2.32 12.65 5.40
C ALA A 56 1.66 11.29 5.61
N LEU A 57 2.46 10.21 5.62
CA LEU A 57 1.98 8.88 6.01
C LEU A 57 1.54 9.01 7.47
N THR A 58 0.34 9.52 7.69
CA THR A 58 -0.37 9.40 8.94
C THR A 58 -0.55 7.92 9.13
N THR A 59 -0.18 7.40 10.31
CA THR A 59 -0.38 6.00 10.66
C THR A 59 -1.77 5.55 10.18
N PRO A 60 -1.86 4.52 9.31
CA PRO A 60 -3.13 4.06 8.79
C PRO A 60 -4.07 3.69 9.95
N PHE A 61 -5.38 3.74 9.71
CA PHE A 61 -6.36 3.29 10.69
C PHE A 61 -6.12 1.81 11.05
N SER A 62 -6.59 1.36 12.21
CA SER A 62 -6.44 -0.05 12.60
C SER A 62 -7.74 -0.80 12.44
N PHE A 63 -7.69 -2.00 11.86
CA PHE A 63 -8.82 -2.91 11.83
C PHE A 63 -9.21 -3.30 13.27
N PRO A 64 -10.49 -3.21 13.66
CA PRO A 64 -10.90 -3.52 15.02
C PRO A 64 -10.74 -5.02 15.33
N SER A 65 -10.48 -5.34 16.60
CA SER A 65 -10.57 -6.72 17.07
C SER A 65 -12.05 -7.10 17.18
N LEU A 66 -12.47 -8.13 16.44
CA LEU A 66 -13.86 -8.55 16.33
C LEU A 66 -13.99 -10.02 16.72
N SER A 67 -14.73 -10.31 17.80
CA SER A 67 -15.01 -11.70 18.23
C SER A 67 -16.00 -12.43 17.33
N GLY A 68 -16.80 -11.70 16.54
CA GLY A 68 -17.84 -12.28 15.67
C GLY A 68 -17.37 -12.62 14.25
N VAL A 69 -16.05 -12.63 14.00
CA VAL A 69 -15.49 -13.10 12.71
C VAL A 69 -15.64 -14.62 12.65
N ALA A 70 -16.13 -15.14 11.52
CA ALA A 70 -16.26 -16.56 11.28
C ALA A 70 -14.88 -17.25 11.26
N PHE A 71 -14.87 -18.55 11.56
CA PHE A 71 -13.63 -19.36 11.51
C PHE A 71 -13.04 -19.46 10.10
N SER A 72 -13.90 -19.45 9.07
CA SER A 72 -13.43 -19.52 7.68
C SER A 72 -12.96 -18.15 7.23
N VAL A 73 -11.68 -18.04 6.93
CA VAL A 73 -11.05 -16.84 6.37
C VAL A 73 -10.41 -17.23 5.04
N HIS A 74 -10.74 -16.51 3.98
CA HIS A 74 -10.06 -16.69 2.70
C HIS A 74 -8.86 -15.75 2.65
N LYS A 75 -7.66 -16.32 2.55
CA LYS A 75 -6.40 -15.57 2.33
C LYS A 75 -5.80 -16.01 1.00
N ARG A 76 -5.78 -15.10 0.02
CA ARG A 76 -5.34 -15.37 -1.34
C ARG A 76 -4.06 -14.58 -1.66
N PRO A 77 -2.88 -15.24 -1.76
CA PRO A 77 -1.72 -14.60 -2.37
C PRO A 77 -1.97 -14.37 -3.86
N SER A 78 -1.56 -13.21 -4.38
CA SER A 78 -1.81 -12.82 -5.76
C SER A 78 -0.58 -12.20 -6.42
N PHE A 79 -0.37 -12.57 -7.68
CA PHE A 79 0.60 -12.00 -8.59
C PHE A 79 -0.11 -11.59 -9.89
N SER A 80 0.40 -10.54 -10.52
CA SER A 80 -0.03 -10.17 -11.87
C SER A 80 1.06 -10.57 -12.86
N THR A 81 0.75 -11.49 -13.77
CA THR A 81 1.70 -12.00 -14.77
C THR A 81 1.05 -11.95 -16.14
N ARG A 82 1.71 -11.30 -17.10
CA ARG A 82 1.30 -11.34 -18.50
C ARG A 82 1.82 -12.61 -19.15
N VAL A 83 0.92 -13.37 -19.76
CA VAL A 83 1.24 -14.60 -20.48
C VAL A 83 0.91 -14.40 -21.96
N ALA A 84 1.88 -14.69 -22.83
CA ALA A 84 1.71 -14.70 -24.28
C ALA A 84 2.01 -16.11 -24.80
N SER A 85 1.00 -16.77 -25.36
CA SER A 85 1.13 -18.09 -25.96
C SER A 85 1.44 -17.99 -27.46
N HIS A 86 2.21 -18.94 -27.96
CA HIS A 86 2.56 -19.06 -29.38
C HIS A 86 1.90 -20.29 -29.98
N VAL A 87 1.65 -20.27 -31.30
CA VAL A 87 1.09 -21.39 -32.06
C VAL A 87 1.92 -22.68 -31.97
N SER A 88 3.21 -22.56 -31.62
CA SER A 88 4.11 -23.69 -31.38
C SER A 88 3.92 -24.37 -30.02
N GLY A 89 3.02 -23.87 -29.17
CA GLY A 89 2.83 -24.33 -27.78
C GLY A 89 3.85 -23.75 -26.79
N ARG A 90 4.76 -22.88 -27.23
CA ARG A 90 5.66 -22.14 -26.34
C ARG A 90 4.96 -20.92 -25.74
N GLU A 91 5.43 -20.48 -24.58
CA GLU A 91 4.89 -19.31 -23.88
C GLU A 91 6.00 -18.36 -23.44
N VAL A 92 5.68 -17.07 -23.47
CA VAL A 92 6.46 -16.00 -22.83
C VAL A 92 5.66 -15.49 -21.64
N ARG A 93 6.30 -15.40 -20.48
CA ARG A 93 5.67 -14.98 -19.21
C ARG A 93 6.46 -13.83 -18.61
N VAL A 94 5.77 -12.75 -18.23
CA VAL A 94 6.38 -11.56 -17.63
C VAL A 94 5.63 -11.20 -16.34
N PRO A 95 6.25 -11.31 -15.16
CA PRO A 95 5.64 -10.89 -13.91
C PRO A 95 5.67 -9.36 -13.77
N PHE A 96 4.55 -8.75 -13.38
CA PHE A 96 4.44 -7.33 -13.06
C PHE A 96 4.64 -7.04 -11.57
N TYR A 97 4.33 -8.00 -10.71
CA TYR A 97 4.50 -7.86 -9.27
C TYR A 97 5.76 -8.59 -8.84
N ALA A 98 6.71 -7.85 -8.25
CA ALA A 98 7.90 -8.42 -7.64
C ALA A 98 7.65 -8.99 -6.23
N VAL A 99 6.56 -8.57 -5.58
CA VAL A 99 6.15 -9.00 -4.23
C VAL A 99 4.67 -9.35 -4.27
N THR A 100 4.28 -10.36 -3.51
CA THR A 100 2.91 -10.83 -3.37
C THR A 100 1.99 -9.74 -2.81
N LEU A 101 0.75 -9.67 -3.31
CA LEU A 101 -0.34 -9.00 -2.60
C LEU A 101 -1.30 -10.05 -2.01
N TYR A 102 -1.78 -9.82 -0.80
CA TYR A 102 -2.73 -10.71 -0.13
C TYR A 102 -4.12 -10.12 -0.18
N GLU A 103 -5.07 -10.88 -0.69
CA GLU A 103 -6.49 -10.56 -0.60
C GLU A 103 -7.12 -11.38 0.50
N PHE A 104 -7.96 -10.73 1.29
CA PHE A 104 -8.69 -11.31 2.39
C PHE A 104 -10.18 -11.15 2.14
N GLU A 105 -10.92 -12.21 2.43
CA GLU A 105 -12.38 -12.17 2.54
C GLU A 105 -12.77 -12.73 3.90
N LEU A 106 -13.41 -11.86 4.70
CA LEU A 106 -13.91 -12.18 6.03
C LEU A 106 -15.43 -12.28 5.99
N THR A 107 -15.96 -13.30 6.64
CA THR A 107 -17.38 -13.37 7.01
C THR A 107 -17.51 -12.99 8.47
N ILE A 108 -18.42 -12.08 8.79
CA ILE A 108 -18.66 -11.59 10.14
C ILE A 108 -20.10 -11.93 10.51
N GLU A 109 -20.27 -12.93 11.36
CA GLU A 109 -21.56 -13.49 11.75
C GLU A 109 -22.24 -12.67 12.86
N GLY A 110 -21.47 -11.82 13.57
CA GLY A 110 -22.00 -11.06 14.69
C GLY A 110 -21.26 -9.76 14.96
N LEU A 111 -22.02 -8.67 14.97
CA LEU A 111 -21.62 -7.33 15.37
C LEU A 111 -22.69 -6.78 16.31
N ASP A 112 -22.26 -6.29 17.47
CA ASP A 112 -23.14 -5.69 18.46
C ASP A 112 -23.17 -4.17 18.29
N SER A 113 -24.37 -3.60 18.29
CA SER A 113 -24.62 -2.17 18.19
C SER A 113 -25.08 -1.51 19.50
N THR A 114 -25.38 -2.29 20.53
CA THR A 114 -26.00 -1.81 21.79
C THR A 114 -25.28 -2.24 23.07
N GLY A 115 -24.27 -3.11 22.98
CA GLY A 115 -23.63 -3.71 24.14
C GLY A 115 -24.42 -4.88 24.74
N ALA A 116 -25.43 -5.38 24.02
CA ALA A 116 -26.39 -6.36 24.52
C ALA A 116 -25.93 -7.81 24.35
N PHE A 117 -24.84 -8.05 23.62
CA PHE A 117 -24.34 -9.39 23.31
C PHE A 117 -22.95 -9.61 23.92
N PRO A 118 -22.85 -10.19 25.14
CA PRO A 118 -21.58 -10.31 25.87
C PRO A 118 -20.49 -11.13 25.16
N GLY A 119 -20.86 -11.99 24.21
CA GLY A 119 -19.93 -12.76 23.37
C GLY A 119 -19.33 -11.95 22.21
N LEU A 120 -19.85 -10.75 21.96
CA LEU A 120 -19.38 -9.84 20.92
C LEU A 120 -18.69 -8.63 21.55
N GLY A 121 -17.83 -7.97 20.78
CA GLY A 121 -17.24 -6.71 21.20
C GLY A 121 -18.33 -5.63 21.32
N VAL A 122 -18.37 -4.91 22.44
CA VAL A 122 -19.31 -3.80 22.65
C VAL A 122 -19.12 -2.77 21.54
N ASN A 123 -20.21 -2.37 20.88
CA ASN A 123 -20.20 -1.44 19.75
C ASN A 123 -19.29 -1.88 18.58
N SER A 124 -19.14 -3.18 18.37
CA SER A 124 -18.33 -3.74 17.28
C SER A 124 -18.85 -3.33 15.90
N LEU A 125 -20.17 -3.14 15.75
CA LEU A 125 -20.74 -2.58 14.52
C LEU A 125 -20.16 -1.18 14.25
N GLN A 126 -20.23 -0.29 15.24
CA GLN A 126 -19.78 1.09 15.10
C GLN A 126 -18.26 1.16 14.87
N ALA A 127 -17.49 0.24 15.46
CA ALA A 127 -16.05 0.16 15.22
C ALA A 127 -15.73 -0.17 13.75
N LEU A 128 -16.38 -1.20 13.20
CA LEU A 128 -16.13 -1.62 11.81
C LEU A 128 -16.72 -0.64 10.79
N MET A 129 -17.96 -0.21 10.98
CA MET A 129 -18.59 0.78 10.11
C MET A 129 -17.87 2.13 10.18
N GLY A 130 -17.40 2.52 11.37
CA GLY A 130 -16.58 3.72 11.56
C GLY A 130 -15.27 3.66 10.80
N LEU A 131 -14.58 2.52 10.83
CA LEU A 131 -13.37 2.29 10.01
C LEU A 131 -13.67 2.44 8.52
N TYR A 132 -14.76 1.83 8.04
CA TYR A 132 -15.15 1.90 6.64
C TYR A 132 -15.39 3.35 6.19
N LEU A 133 -16.11 4.13 6.99
CA LEU A 133 -16.37 5.56 6.74
C LEU A 133 -15.09 6.40 6.79
N GLN A 134 -14.18 6.12 7.73
CA GLN A 134 -12.87 6.77 7.80
C GLN A 134 -12.01 6.48 6.56
N CYS A 135 -12.12 5.28 6.00
CA CYS A 135 -11.45 4.92 4.76
C CYS A 135 -12.14 5.50 3.52
N GLN A 136 -13.35 6.03 3.61
CA GLN A 136 -14.11 6.53 2.46
C GLN A 136 -14.21 5.47 1.34
N GLY A 137 -14.56 4.23 1.70
CA GLY A 137 -14.60 3.11 0.76
C GLY A 137 -13.20 2.62 0.38
N GLN A 138 -12.93 2.53 -0.93
CA GLN A 138 -11.66 2.02 -1.45
C GLN A 138 -10.47 2.98 -1.35
N PHE A 139 -10.71 4.26 -0.98
CA PHE A 139 -9.70 5.30 -1.01
C PHE A 139 -8.64 5.14 0.08
N GLY A 140 -9.08 5.06 1.33
CA GLY A 140 -8.25 5.00 2.52
C GLY A 140 -7.66 3.62 2.77
N THR A 141 -6.71 3.58 3.69
CA THR A 141 -5.99 2.35 4.06
C THR A 141 -6.01 2.11 5.55
N PHE A 142 -5.86 0.85 5.95
CA PHE A 142 -5.84 0.43 7.33
C PHE A 142 -4.89 -0.75 7.56
N LEU A 143 -4.54 -0.99 8.82
CA LEU A 143 -3.72 -2.11 9.26
C LEU A 143 -4.61 -3.27 9.70
N TYR A 144 -4.43 -4.43 9.07
CA TYR A 144 -5.10 -5.67 9.42
C TYR A 144 -4.11 -6.64 10.09
N VAL A 145 -4.37 -6.98 11.35
CA VAL A 145 -3.60 -8.01 12.07
C VAL A 145 -4.29 -9.34 11.83
N ASP A 146 -3.71 -10.20 11.00
CA ASP A 146 -4.19 -11.57 10.79
C ASP A 146 -3.94 -12.39 12.06
N PRO A 147 -4.97 -12.95 12.72
CA PRO A 147 -4.80 -13.69 13.98
C PRO A 147 -3.84 -14.88 13.90
N THR A 148 -3.68 -15.46 12.71
CA THR A 148 -2.85 -16.65 12.46
C THR A 148 -1.47 -16.33 11.90
N ASP A 149 -1.30 -15.12 11.36
CA ASP A 149 -0.12 -14.70 10.61
C ASP A 149 0.26 -13.25 10.94
N ASN A 150 0.61 -13.01 12.19
CA ASN A 150 0.96 -11.69 12.75
C ASN A 150 2.28 -11.67 13.51
N THR A 151 2.99 -12.79 13.57
CA THR A 151 4.28 -12.91 14.25
C THR A 151 5.23 -13.73 13.41
N GLN A 152 6.52 -13.48 13.57
CA GLN A 152 7.54 -14.37 13.04
C GLN A 152 8.67 -14.55 14.04
N ALA A 153 9.19 -15.77 14.09
CA ALA A 153 10.30 -16.15 14.97
C ALA A 153 11.62 -15.47 14.60
N ILE A 154 11.87 -15.18 13.32
CA ILE A 154 13.07 -14.50 12.83
C ILE A 154 12.70 -13.67 11.60
N PHE A 155 12.72 -12.35 11.73
CA PHE A 155 12.75 -11.42 10.60
C PHE A 155 14.20 -11.21 10.18
N ILE A 156 14.48 -11.23 8.87
CA ILE A 156 15.82 -11.06 8.30
C ILE A 156 15.77 -9.83 7.37
N SER A 157 16.77 -8.96 7.42
CA SER A 157 16.93 -7.96 6.36
C SER A 157 17.44 -8.64 5.11
N THR A 158 16.88 -8.39 3.93
CA THR A 158 17.40 -8.93 2.67
C THR A 158 18.45 -8.03 2.04
N THR A 159 18.69 -6.84 2.58
CA THR A 159 19.62 -5.87 2.02
C THR A 159 20.30 -5.04 3.12
N PRO A 160 21.51 -5.43 3.57
CA PRO A 160 22.16 -6.72 3.35
C PRO A 160 21.70 -7.79 4.37
N ALA A 161 21.70 -9.06 3.96
CA ALA A 161 21.39 -10.22 4.82
C ALA A 161 22.39 -10.43 5.96
N THR A 162 23.57 -9.86 5.81
CA THR A 162 24.62 -9.83 6.82
C THR A 162 25.17 -8.42 6.81
N ALA A 163 25.39 -7.83 7.98
CA ALA A 163 25.95 -6.49 8.06
C ALA A 163 27.31 -6.41 7.36
N ASP A 164 27.60 -5.26 6.79
CA ASP A 164 28.80 -4.94 6.01
C ASP A 164 29.73 -3.96 6.76
N GLY A 165 29.37 -3.56 7.98
CA GLY A 165 30.09 -2.53 8.75
C GLY A 165 29.77 -1.09 8.34
N ILE A 166 28.85 -0.86 7.40
CA ILE A 166 28.57 0.45 6.80
C ILE A 166 27.07 0.79 6.84
N THR A 167 26.22 -0.17 6.46
CA THR A 167 24.78 0.01 6.38
C THR A 167 24.16 0.15 7.77
N THR A 168 23.36 1.18 7.97
CA THR A 168 22.65 1.44 9.24
C THR A 168 21.15 1.20 9.14
N VAL A 169 20.60 1.11 7.93
CA VAL A 169 19.16 1.02 7.66
C VAL A 169 18.83 -0.38 7.16
N TYR A 170 17.87 -1.02 7.81
CA TYR A 170 17.46 -2.39 7.53
C TYR A 170 15.93 -2.47 7.47
N THR A 171 15.39 -3.02 6.39
CA THR A 171 13.95 -3.29 6.27
C THR A 171 13.67 -4.71 6.75
N LEU A 172 12.64 -4.87 7.59
CA LEU A 172 12.26 -6.21 8.04
C LEU A 172 11.52 -6.97 6.94
N ASN A 173 12.01 -8.17 6.65
CA ASN A 173 11.35 -9.11 5.77
C ASN A 173 10.87 -10.31 6.56
N ARG A 174 9.72 -10.84 6.14
CA ARG A 174 9.19 -12.10 6.60
C ARG A 174 9.49 -13.22 5.63
N THR A 175 9.67 -14.41 6.17
CA THR A 175 9.90 -15.63 5.39
C THR A 175 8.72 -16.59 5.53
N LEU A 176 8.14 -17.03 4.41
CA LEU A 176 7.05 -18.00 4.36
C LEU A 176 7.51 -19.25 3.61
N GLY A 177 7.15 -20.43 4.11
CA GLY A 177 7.39 -21.69 3.42
C GLY A 177 8.13 -22.73 4.26
N LEU A 178 8.44 -23.87 3.64
CA LEU A 178 9.08 -25.01 4.29
C LEU A 178 10.02 -25.75 3.33
N GLY A 179 11.19 -26.14 3.82
CA GLY A 179 12.18 -26.89 3.04
C GLY A 179 12.74 -26.07 1.89
N ALA A 180 12.65 -26.59 0.66
CA ALA A 180 13.11 -25.88 -0.54
C ALA A 180 12.08 -24.84 -1.05
N ASN A 181 10.85 -24.86 -0.54
CA ASN A 181 9.78 -23.96 -0.98
C ASN A 181 9.66 -22.82 0.03
N ILE A 182 10.61 -21.90 0.00
CA ILE A 182 10.70 -20.76 0.93
C ILE A 182 10.79 -19.48 0.11
N GLU A 183 10.00 -18.48 0.50
CA GLU A 183 10.03 -17.14 -0.07
C GLU A 183 10.18 -16.10 1.04
N THR A 184 10.94 -15.05 0.77
CA THR A 184 11.14 -13.92 1.68
C THR A 184 10.58 -12.65 1.05
N GLU A 185 9.75 -11.94 1.80
CA GLU A 185 9.05 -10.74 1.35
C GLU A 185 9.03 -9.66 2.46
N PRO A 186 8.97 -8.37 2.11
CA PRO A 186 8.94 -7.30 3.09
C PRO A 186 7.68 -7.37 3.96
N VAL A 187 7.83 -7.11 5.26
CA VAL A 187 6.71 -6.96 6.20
C VAL A 187 5.93 -5.70 5.85
N SER A 188 4.60 -5.74 5.78
CA SER A 188 3.84 -4.53 5.41
C SER A 188 3.89 -3.43 6.47
N TRP A 189 3.71 -3.77 7.76
CA TRP A 189 3.77 -2.79 8.84
C TRP A 189 4.18 -3.45 10.16
N ILE A 190 5.20 -2.94 10.85
CA ILE A 190 5.60 -3.44 12.18
C ILE A 190 4.63 -2.91 13.23
N THR A 191 4.11 -3.82 14.04
CA THR A 191 3.32 -3.48 15.23
C THR A 191 4.11 -3.84 16.49
N GLY A 192 3.94 -3.04 17.53
CA GLY A 192 4.68 -3.23 18.78
C GLY A 192 6.18 -2.93 18.67
N THR A 193 6.93 -3.29 19.71
CA THR A 193 8.37 -3.03 19.79
C THR A 193 9.16 -4.26 19.33
N PRO A 194 9.95 -4.18 18.24
CA PRO A 194 10.76 -5.29 17.80
C PRO A 194 11.90 -5.57 18.79
N VAL A 195 12.17 -6.85 19.02
CA VAL A 195 13.36 -7.31 19.75
C VAL A 195 14.42 -7.64 18.71
N VAL A 196 15.39 -6.75 18.54
CA VAL A 196 16.45 -6.89 17.54
C VAL A 196 17.68 -7.54 18.16
N ARG A 197 18.30 -8.44 17.41
CA ARG A 197 19.53 -9.13 17.79
C ARG A 197 20.61 -8.94 16.74
N ASP A 198 21.80 -8.63 17.22
CA ASP A 198 23.03 -8.51 16.45
C ASP A 198 23.89 -9.77 16.70
N ASN A 199 23.98 -10.65 15.71
CA ASN A 199 24.67 -11.94 15.80
C ASN A 199 24.24 -12.78 17.03
N GLY A 200 22.94 -12.76 17.36
CA GLY A 200 22.34 -13.50 18.47
C GLY A 200 22.35 -12.77 19.82
N ALA A 201 23.17 -11.74 20.01
CA ALA A 201 23.16 -10.86 21.17
C ALA A 201 22.09 -9.76 21.03
N ALA A 202 21.69 -9.11 22.12
CA ALA A 202 20.80 -7.96 22.04
C ALA A 202 21.47 -6.84 21.22
N ALA A 203 20.73 -6.29 20.25
CA ALA A 203 21.21 -5.18 19.44
C ALA A 203 21.51 -3.94 20.29
N GLY A 204 22.43 -3.10 19.80
CA GLY A 204 22.67 -1.76 20.34
C GLY A 204 21.49 -0.82 20.12
N THR A 205 21.71 0.49 20.28
CA THR A 205 20.64 1.48 20.09
C THR A 205 20.16 1.52 18.64
N PHE A 206 18.86 1.34 18.44
CA PHE A 206 18.18 1.46 17.16
C PHE A 206 16.87 2.23 17.30
N THR A 207 16.38 2.75 16.19
CA THR A 207 15.04 3.33 16.07
C THR A 207 14.22 2.54 15.06
N VAL A 208 12.90 2.52 15.26
CA VAL A 208 11.95 1.88 14.34
C VAL A 208 11.18 2.98 13.66
N THR A 209 11.20 2.97 12.34
CA THR A 209 10.48 3.92 11.49
C THR A 209 9.43 3.16 10.71
N ALA A 210 8.19 3.64 10.77
CA ALA A 210 7.11 3.11 9.94
C ALA A 210 7.48 3.20 8.44
N PRO A 211 7.05 2.23 7.63
CA PRO A 211 6.18 1.11 7.99
C PRO A 211 6.92 -0.07 8.65
N ASN A 212 8.18 -0.32 8.29
CA ASN A 212 8.86 -1.59 8.62
C ASN A 212 10.40 -1.50 8.71
N THR A 213 10.94 -0.31 8.99
CA THR A 213 12.38 -0.04 8.90
C THR A 213 13.02 0.11 10.28
N ILE A 214 14.20 -0.47 10.45
CA ILE A 214 15.06 -0.33 11.63
C ILE A 214 16.30 0.45 11.24
N THR A 215 16.64 1.49 12.01
CA THR A 215 17.84 2.29 11.81
C THR A 215 18.72 2.22 13.04
N PHE A 216 19.95 1.72 12.88
CA PHE A 216 20.95 1.72 13.94
C PHE A 216 21.65 3.07 14.03
N THR A 217 22.02 3.47 15.25
CA THR A 217 22.85 4.68 15.45
C THR A 217 24.29 4.47 14.99
N THR A 218 24.78 3.23 15.03
CA THR A 218 26.10 2.80 14.55
C THR A 218 25.94 1.56 13.69
N ALA A 219 26.60 1.50 12.55
CA ALA A 219 26.51 0.35 11.65
C ALA A 219 26.95 -0.94 12.39
N PRO A 220 26.17 -2.03 12.31
CA PRO A 220 26.59 -3.31 12.88
C PRO A 220 27.85 -3.83 12.19
N LEU A 221 28.65 -4.61 12.92
CA LEU A 221 29.95 -5.09 12.41
C LEU A 221 29.79 -6.00 11.18
N SER A 222 30.75 -5.92 10.27
CA SER A 222 30.77 -6.77 9.08
C SER A 222 30.74 -8.26 9.45
N GLY A 223 29.85 -9.02 8.81
CA GLY A 223 29.68 -10.45 9.06
C GLY A 223 28.62 -10.79 10.11
N HIS A 224 28.04 -9.80 10.80
CA HIS A 224 26.98 -10.05 11.78
C HIS A 224 25.61 -10.27 11.15
N ALA A 225 24.88 -11.29 11.61
CA ALA A 225 23.50 -11.53 11.21
C ALA A 225 22.54 -10.68 12.05
N ILE A 226 21.78 -9.80 11.38
CA ILE A 226 20.76 -8.97 12.01
C ILE A 226 19.42 -9.70 11.94
N THR A 227 18.85 -9.99 13.11
CA THR A 227 17.58 -10.69 13.24
C THR A 227 16.65 -9.92 14.16
N ALA A 228 15.34 -10.02 13.96
CA ALA A 228 14.36 -9.44 14.87
C ALA A 228 13.20 -10.40 15.14
N THR A 229 12.53 -10.21 16.27
CA THR A 229 11.18 -10.73 16.55
C THR A 229 10.24 -9.57 16.82
N CYS A 230 9.10 -9.56 16.13
CA CYS A 230 8.07 -8.54 16.30
C CYS A 230 6.68 -9.07 15.89
N THR A 231 5.66 -8.29 16.24
CA THR A 231 4.33 -8.46 15.64
C THR A 231 4.23 -7.58 14.39
N TYR A 232 3.35 -7.94 13.48
CA TYR A 232 3.11 -7.16 12.28
C TYR A 232 1.65 -7.19 11.84
N ALA A 233 1.31 -6.23 10.98
CA ALA A 233 0.02 -6.12 10.31
C ALA A 233 0.21 -6.04 8.80
N PHE A 234 -0.79 -6.48 8.05
CA PHE A 234 -0.94 -6.22 6.63
C PHE A 234 -1.49 -4.80 6.44
N HIS A 235 -0.82 -3.99 5.62
CA HIS A 235 -1.34 -2.69 5.23
C HIS A 235 -2.32 -2.91 4.07
N CYS A 236 -3.60 -2.61 4.29
CA CYS A 236 -4.71 -3.01 3.43
C CYS A 236 -5.59 -1.82 3.01
N ARG A 237 -6.43 -2.06 1.99
CA ARG A 237 -7.56 -1.22 1.61
C ARG A 237 -8.78 -2.08 1.28
N PHE A 238 -9.98 -1.53 1.46
CA PHE A 238 -11.21 -2.19 1.00
C PHE A 238 -11.21 -2.35 -0.53
N LEU A 239 -11.90 -3.38 -1.01
CA LEU A 239 -12.07 -3.66 -2.44
C LEU A 239 -13.35 -3.10 -3.02
N ASP A 240 -14.32 -2.73 -2.18
CA ASP A 240 -15.64 -2.26 -2.58
C ASP A 240 -15.96 -0.88 -1.98
N ASP A 241 -16.65 -0.04 -2.76
CA ASP A 241 -17.11 1.30 -2.33
C ASP A 241 -18.49 1.25 -1.65
N GLN A 242 -19.02 0.05 -1.44
CA GLN A 242 -20.24 -0.20 -0.67
C GLN A 242 -20.07 -1.48 0.17
N GLU A 243 -20.59 -1.46 1.40
CA GLU A 243 -20.63 -2.62 2.30
C GLU A 243 -22.05 -2.77 2.84
N ASP A 244 -22.57 -4.00 2.88
CA ASP A 244 -23.95 -4.29 3.26
C ASP A 244 -24.02 -4.88 4.68
N PHE A 245 -24.13 -3.99 5.67
CA PHE A 245 -24.34 -4.39 7.06
C PHE A 245 -25.80 -4.78 7.27
N GLU A 246 -26.04 -6.07 7.50
CA GLU A 246 -27.40 -6.61 7.68
C GLU A 246 -27.77 -6.67 9.16
N ASN A 247 -28.93 -6.13 9.53
CA ASN A 247 -29.49 -6.28 10.86
C ASN A 247 -30.35 -7.54 10.93
N ILE A 248 -29.91 -8.54 11.70
CA ILE A 248 -30.58 -9.85 11.77
C ILE A 248 -31.48 -10.00 12.99
N MET A 249 -31.22 -9.26 14.07
CA MET A 249 -32.10 -9.15 15.23
C MET A 249 -31.76 -7.88 16.00
N ASN A 250 -32.66 -7.44 16.89
CA ASN A 250 -32.49 -6.19 17.64
C ASN A 250 -31.09 -6.09 18.29
N GLY A 251 -30.28 -5.16 17.78
CA GLY A 251 -28.93 -4.89 18.26
C GLY A 251 -27.81 -5.74 17.62
N LEU A 252 -28.13 -6.81 16.90
CA LEU A 252 -27.19 -7.75 16.28
C LEU A 252 -27.18 -7.60 14.76
N TRP A 253 -25.98 -7.44 14.22
CA TRP A 253 -25.73 -7.23 12.81
C TRP A 253 -24.73 -8.26 12.29
N GLN A 254 -24.69 -8.45 10.98
CA GLN A 254 -23.72 -9.31 10.31
C GLN A 254 -23.22 -8.65 9.02
N LEU A 255 -22.13 -9.18 8.49
CA LEU A 255 -21.56 -8.82 7.19
C LEU A 255 -20.98 -10.08 6.55
N GLN A 256 -21.66 -10.61 5.53
CA GLN A 256 -21.34 -11.94 5.00
C GLN A 256 -20.03 -11.99 4.19
N SER A 257 -19.66 -10.88 3.54
CA SER A 257 -18.47 -10.80 2.70
C SER A 257 -17.86 -9.41 2.84
N LEU A 258 -16.77 -9.33 3.59
CA LEU A 258 -15.93 -8.14 3.70
C LEU A 258 -14.62 -8.41 2.96
N LYS A 259 -14.39 -7.69 1.86
CA LYS A 259 -13.24 -7.91 0.98
C LYS A 259 -12.25 -6.76 1.05
N PHE A 260 -10.99 -7.11 1.28
CA PHE A 260 -9.90 -6.14 1.27
C PHE A 260 -8.62 -6.80 0.78
N ARG A 261 -7.68 -5.98 0.30
CA ARG A 261 -6.38 -6.46 -0.14
C ARG A 261 -5.25 -5.63 0.44
N SER A 262 -4.09 -6.26 0.56
CA SER A 262 -2.88 -5.56 0.91
C SER A 262 -2.48 -4.57 -0.18
N VAL A 263 -1.87 -3.47 0.23
CA VAL A 263 -1.16 -2.52 -0.61
C VAL A 263 0.34 -2.71 -0.41
N LYS A 264 1.14 -2.15 -1.32
CA LYS A 264 2.59 -2.19 -1.13
C LYS A 264 2.97 -1.26 0.03
N PRO A 265 3.86 -1.72 0.94
CA PRO A 265 4.46 -0.86 1.97
C PRO A 265 5.34 0.23 1.36
#